data_AF-A0A166BIP7-F1
#
_entry.id   AF-A0A166BIP7-F1
#
_cell.length_a   1.000
_cell.length_b   1.000
_cell.length_c   1.000
_cell.angle_alpha   90.00
_cell.angle_beta   90.00
_cell.angle_gamma   90.00
#
_symmetry.space_group_name_H-M   'P 1'
#
loop_
_entity.id
_entity.type
_entity.pdbx_description
1 polymer ?
#
loop_
_entity_poly.entity_id
_entity_poly.type
_entity_poly.pdbx_seq_one_letter_code
_entity_poly.pdbx_strand_id
1 'polypeptide(L)'
;MVAFSGFDARRLNHVPDSTLDLTNNIIYRDEYRHPAAEGGQSDIYRADIHGIPIAVKVMREIGVDSDQLRGRLAQKIAREMKVWSKVTHENVLAFLGFCFFPNISHTGSSAQLSLVSPWMKNGTAVQFARANPTVDRLPIIRGVVDGLRHLHEKNIVHGDIKGVYKPLDLWLSTLRFA
;
A
#
# COMPACT_ATOMS: atom_id res chain seq x y z
N MET A 1 -6.78 -0.92 -6.06
CA MET A 1 -5.41 -0.40 -6.19
C MET A 1 -5.28 0.30 -7.52
N VAL A 2 -5.49 1.61 -7.55
CA VAL A 2 -5.47 2.44 -8.76
C VAL A 2 -4.89 3.80 -8.36
N ALA A 3 -4.08 4.40 -9.23
CA ALA A 3 -3.30 5.62 -9.01
C ALA A 3 -3.41 6.60 -10.20
N PHE A 4 -2.96 7.84 -9.97
CA PHE A 4 -2.74 8.87 -11.01
C PHE A 4 -1.33 9.45 -10.84
N SER A 5 -0.90 10.18 -11.87
CA SER A 5 0.49 10.50 -12.16
C SER A 5 1.25 11.28 -11.07
N GLY A 6 2.56 11.06 -11.02
CA GLY A 6 3.50 11.83 -10.20
C GLY A 6 4.71 11.04 -9.74
N PHE A 7 4.56 9.73 -9.49
CA PHE A 7 5.64 8.86 -9.04
C PHE A 7 6.32 8.14 -10.20
N ASP A 8 7.57 8.50 -10.50
CA ASP A 8 8.44 7.73 -11.36
C ASP A 8 9.28 6.76 -10.52
N ALA A 9 9.04 5.46 -10.67
CA ALA A 9 9.76 4.41 -9.95
C ALA A 9 11.27 4.40 -10.25
N ARG A 10 11.70 4.96 -11.39
CA ARG A 10 13.13 5.09 -11.74
C ARG A 10 13.91 5.94 -10.75
N ARG A 11 13.23 6.78 -9.96
CA ARG A 11 13.85 7.56 -8.86
C ARG A 11 14.35 6.70 -7.71
N LEU A 12 13.98 5.41 -7.67
CA LEU A 12 14.51 4.43 -6.71
C LEU A 12 15.59 3.51 -7.30
N ASN A 13 16.09 3.77 -8.52
CA ASN A 13 17.19 3.02 -9.15
C ASN A 13 18.55 3.12 -8.41
N HIS A 14 18.60 3.78 -7.26
CA HIS A 14 19.74 3.78 -6.34
C HIS A 14 19.62 2.74 -5.22
N VAL A 15 18.47 2.06 -5.09
CA VAL A 15 18.35 0.83 -4.28
C VAL A 15 18.99 -0.33 -5.07
N PRO A 16 19.91 -1.11 -4.48
CA PRO A 16 20.58 -2.22 -5.18
C PRO A 16 19.59 -3.26 -5.75
N ASP A 17 19.78 -3.60 -7.03
CA ASP A 17 18.82 -4.25 -7.93
C ASP A 17 18.69 -5.79 -7.71
N SER A 18 18.57 -6.22 -6.45
CA SER A 18 18.50 -7.64 -6.08
C SER A 18 17.61 -7.97 -4.88
N THR A 19 17.10 -6.97 -4.14
CA THR A 19 16.25 -7.21 -2.96
C THR A 19 15.02 -6.30 -2.98
N LEU A 20 13.84 -6.93 -2.89
CA LEU A 20 12.59 -6.24 -2.58
C LEU A 20 12.47 -5.85 -1.09
N ASP A 21 13.47 -6.15 -0.27
CA ASP A 21 13.55 -5.72 1.12
C ASP A 21 14.10 -4.29 1.21
N LEU A 22 13.27 -3.38 1.71
CA LEU A 22 13.59 -1.96 1.86
C LEU A 22 13.82 -1.57 3.33
N THR A 23 13.89 -2.53 4.26
CA THR A 23 13.93 -2.28 5.72
C THR A 23 15.01 -1.28 6.13
N ASN A 24 16.21 -1.38 5.56
CA ASN A 24 17.34 -0.50 5.89
C ASN A 24 17.38 0.81 5.09
N ASN A 25 16.44 1.02 4.15
CA ASN A 25 16.36 2.20 3.29
C ASN A 25 15.26 3.19 3.73
N ILE A 26 14.38 2.78 4.64
CA ILE A 26 13.21 3.57 5.06
C ILE A 26 13.54 4.43 6.28
N ILE A 27 13.27 5.73 6.15
CA ILE A 27 13.42 6.73 7.21
C ILE A 27 12.02 7.06 7.75
N TYR A 28 11.74 6.59 8.97
CA TYR A 28 10.56 7.00 9.74
C TYR A 28 10.88 8.31 10.49
N ARG A 29 10.22 9.41 10.12
CA ARG A 29 10.37 10.70 10.80
C ARG A 29 9.40 10.82 11.97
N ASP A 30 9.79 11.59 13.00
CA ASP A 30 8.89 11.91 14.13
C ASP A 30 7.59 12.63 13.70
N GLU A 31 7.62 13.42 12.62
CA GLU A 31 6.43 14.05 12.03
C GLU A 31 5.40 13.03 11.46
N TYR A 32 5.78 11.76 11.29
CA TYR A 32 4.92 10.65 10.82
C TYR A 32 4.87 9.47 11.80
N ARG A 33 5.12 9.73 13.09
CA ARG A 33 5.17 8.71 14.17
C ARG A 33 3.81 8.04 14.46
N HIS A 34 2.71 8.60 13.95
CA HIS A 34 1.36 8.05 14.02
C HIS A 34 0.87 7.60 12.63
N PRO A 35 0.01 6.57 12.54
CA PRO A 35 -0.51 6.12 11.26
C PRO A 35 -1.38 7.19 10.59
N ALA A 36 -1.17 7.41 9.30
CA ALA A 36 -1.94 8.36 8.51
C ALA A 36 -3.27 7.79 8.00
N ALA A 37 -3.51 6.49 8.19
CA ALA A 37 -4.82 5.85 8.12
C ALA A 37 -4.80 4.52 8.88
N GLU A 38 -5.86 4.22 9.62
CA GLU A 38 -6.07 2.94 10.30
C GLU A 38 -7.26 2.19 9.69
N GLY A 39 -7.23 0.86 9.76
CA GLY A 39 -8.37 -0.01 9.47
C GLY A 39 -8.20 -1.36 10.14
N GLY A 40 -9.16 -2.27 9.96
CA GLY A 40 -9.31 -3.43 10.87
C GLY A 40 -8.07 -4.31 11.04
N GLN A 41 -7.27 -4.49 9.98
CA GLN A 41 -6.15 -5.46 9.94
C GLN A 41 -4.83 -4.86 9.43
N SER A 42 -4.76 -3.54 9.25
CA SER A 42 -3.50 -2.85 8.91
C SER A 42 -3.58 -1.36 9.23
N ASP A 43 -2.41 -0.76 9.43
CA ASP A 43 -2.23 0.68 9.53
C ASP A 43 -1.33 1.16 8.39
N ILE A 44 -1.50 2.42 7.97
CA ILE A 44 -0.73 3.03 6.88
C ILE A 44 0.13 4.16 7.45
N TYR A 45 1.41 3.88 7.62
CA TYR A 45 2.40 4.89 8.01
C TYR A 45 2.96 5.61 6.79
N ARG A 46 3.39 6.85 6.97
CA ARG A 46 4.18 7.60 6.00
C ARG A 46 5.65 7.55 6.42
N ALA A 47 6.54 7.40 5.46
CA ALA A 47 7.98 7.44 5.66
C ALA A 47 8.66 8.00 4.39
N ASP A 48 9.99 8.07 4.37
CA ASP A 48 10.75 8.46 3.18
C ASP A 48 11.81 7.42 2.82
N ILE A 49 12.12 7.31 1.52
CA ILE A 49 13.34 6.67 1.01
C ILE A 49 14.09 7.74 0.21
N HIS A 50 15.30 8.11 0.65
CA HIS A 50 16.12 9.18 0.03
C HIS A 50 15.37 10.50 -0.23
N GLY A 51 14.44 10.87 0.67
CA GLY A 51 13.60 12.08 0.55
C GLY A 51 12.41 11.94 -0.41
N ILE A 52 12.14 10.74 -0.91
CA ILE A 52 10.94 10.40 -1.69
C ILE A 52 9.89 9.83 -0.71
N PRO A 53 8.72 10.47 -0.55
CA PRO A 53 7.69 9.98 0.35
C PRO A 53 7.08 8.64 -0.09
N ILE A 54 6.99 7.70 0.84
CA ILE A 54 6.40 6.36 0.68
C ILE A 54 5.27 6.11 1.69
N ALA A 55 4.42 5.14 1.37
CA ALA A 55 3.42 4.56 2.25
C ALA A 55 3.84 3.14 2.65
N VAL A 56 3.95 2.90 3.96
CA VAL A 56 4.20 1.58 4.54
C VAL A 56 2.89 1.04 5.11
N LYS A 57 2.37 -0.05 4.52
CA LYS A 57 1.20 -0.78 5.01
C LYS A 57 1.66 -1.83 6.03
N VAL A 58 1.47 -1.53 7.30
CA VAL A 58 1.82 -2.37 8.44
C VAL A 58 0.67 -3.33 8.72
N MET A 59 0.89 -4.63 8.50
CA MET A 59 -0.12 -5.67 8.73
C MET A 59 -0.17 -6.00 10.23
N ARG A 60 -1.26 -5.60 10.91
CA ARG A 60 -1.37 -5.76 12.36
C ARG A 60 -1.43 -7.25 12.74
N GLU A 61 -0.49 -7.70 13.57
CA GLU A 61 -0.63 -8.96 14.28
C GLU A 61 -1.72 -8.80 15.36
N ILE A 62 -2.97 -9.15 15.03
CA ILE A 62 -4.10 -9.19 15.98
C ILE A 62 -3.89 -10.36 16.94
N GLY A 63 -3.03 -10.17 17.94
CA GLY A 63 -2.77 -11.05 19.08
C GLY A 63 -2.98 -12.55 18.83
N VAL A 64 -2.08 -13.18 18.07
CA VAL A 64 -2.31 -14.54 17.54
C VAL A 64 -1.46 -15.59 18.24
N ASP A 65 -2.07 -16.30 19.18
CA ASP A 65 -1.43 -17.31 20.06
C ASP A 65 -1.21 -18.67 19.35
N SER A 66 -0.85 -18.68 18.06
CA SER A 66 -0.49 -19.90 17.32
C SER A 66 0.30 -19.64 16.02
N ASP A 67 1.37 -20.42 15.82
CA ASP A 67 2.22 -20.34 14.63
C ASP A 67 1.48 -20.64 13.32
N GLN A 68 0.44 -21.49 13.37
CA GLN A 68 -0.36 -21.84 12.20
C GLN A 68 -1.01 -20.61 11.55
N LEU A 69 -1.48 -19.65 12.34
CA LEU A 69 -2.11 -18.44 11.85
C LEU A 69 -1.07 -17.41 11.40
N ARG A 70 0.09 -17.30 12.06
CA ARG A 70 1.24 -16.52 11.58
C ARG A 70 1.72 -17.03 10.21
N GLY A 71 1.78 -18.36 10.03
CA GLY A 71 2.08 -19.01 8.75
C GLY A 71 1.06 -18.68 7.64
N ARG A 72 -0.25 -18.68 7.96
CA ARG A 72 -1.30 -18.25 7.00
C ARG A 72 -1.19 -16.77 6.62
N LEU A 73 -0.84 -15.89 7.57
CA LEU A 73 -0.60 -14.47 7.29
C LEU A 73 0.63 -14.27 6.39
N ALA A 74 1.74 -14.97 6.66
CA ALA A 74 2.93 -14.95 5.81
C ALA A 74 2.63 -15.44 4.39
N GLN A 75 1.88 -16.55 4.24
CA GLN A 75 1.43 -17.06 2.93
C GLN A 75 0.54 -16.05 2.19
N LYS A 76 -0.34 -15.31 2.89
CA LYS A 76 -1.15 -14.24 2.30
C LYS A 76 -0.26 -13.13 1.76
N ILE A 77 0.64 -12.60 2.58
CA ILE A 77 1.50 -11.47 2.22
C ILE A 77 2.42 -11.85 1.05
N ALA A 78 3.03 -13.04 1.09
CA ALA A 78 3.84 -13.56 -0.01
C ALA A 78 3.03 -13.72 -1.33
N ARG A 79 1.75 -14.09 -1.26
CA ARG A 79 0.85 -14.13 -2.42
C ARG A 79 0.52 -12.72 -2.94
N GLU A 80 0.19 -11.78 -2.05
CA GLU A 80 -0.06 -10.37 -2.43
C GLU A 80 1.17 -9.77 -3.13
N MET A 81 2.37 -9.93 -2.55
CA MET A 81 3.64 -9.50 -3.14
C MET A 81 3.89 -10.13 -4.52
N LYS A 82 3.73 -11.45 -4.65
CA LYS A 82 3.99 -12.21 -5.90
C LYS A 82 3.04 -11.86 -7.05
N VAL A 83 1.84 -11.34 -6.74
CA VAL A 83 0.91 -10.81 -7.73
C VAL A 83 1.26 -9.35 -8.05
N TRP A 84 1.41 -8.52 -7.02
CA TRP A 84 1.62 -7.08 -7.17
C TRP A 84 2.93 -6.73 -7.89
N SER A 85 4.02 -7.46 -7.62
CA SER A 85 5.31 -7.28 -8.32
C SER A 85 5.31 -7.62 -9.82
N LYS A 86 4.18 -8.13 -10.37
CA LYS A 86 4.01 -8.49 -11.79
C LYS A 86 3.06 -7.55 -12.55
N VAL A 87 2.59 -6.50 -11.88
CA VAL A 87 1.62 -5.53 -12.42
C VAL A 87 2.26 -4.15 -12.49
N THR A 88 2.37 -3.63 -13.73
CA THR A 88 2.97 -2.33 -14.02
C THR A 88 2.07 -1.61 -15.01
N HIS A 89 1.35 -0.60 -14.52
CA HIS A 89 0.38 0.19 -15.29
C HIS A 89 0.24 1.57 -14.63
N GLU A 90 0.02 2.64 -15.39
CA GLU A 90 -0.10 3.99 -14.83
C GLU A 90 -1.26 4.13 -13.84
N ASN A 91 -2.34 3.38 -14.05
CA ASN A 91 -3.49 3.31 -13.15
C ASN A 91 -3.47 2.08 -12.22
N VAL A 92 -2.29 1.55 -11.88
CA VAL A 92 -2.13 0.63 -10.73
C VAL A 92 -1.02 1.19 -9.85
N LEU A 93 -1.26 1.27 -8.54
CA LEU A 93 -0.25 1.77 -7.60
C LEU A 93 0.99 0.87 -7.65
N ALA A 94 2.19 1.44 -7.82
CA ALA A 94 3.41 0.67 -7.91
C ALA A 94 3.70 -0.11 -6.60
N PHE A 95 4.17 -1.35 -6.75
CA PHE A 95 4.85 -2.07 -5.66
C PHE A 95 6.30 -1.63 -5.62
N LEU A 96 6.81 -1.22 -4.46
CA LEU A 96 8.23 -0.87 -4.30
C LEU A 96 9.00 -1.99 -3.62
N GLY A 97 8.36 -2.71 -2.69
CA GLY A 97 8.99 -3.77 -1.93
C GLY A 97 8.22 -4.09 -0.65
N PHE A 98 8.89 -4.77 0.27
CA PHE A 98 8.45 -5.04 1.62
C PHE A 98 9.46 -4.47 2.63
N CYS A 99 9.08 -4.41 3.89
CA CYS A 99 10.00 -4.12 4.98
C CYS A 99 9.53 -4.76 6.29
N PHE A 100 10.44 -4.96 7.23
CA PHE A 100 10.11 -5.28 8.61
C PHE A 100 9.94 -3.98 9.39
N PHE A 101 8.68 -3.58 9.61
CA PHE A 101 8.36 -2.36 10.34
C PHE A 101 8.79 -2.51 11.82
N PRO A 102 9.62 -1.59 12.36
CA PRO A 102 10.09 -1.67 13.74
C PRO A 102 8.90 -1.54 14.69
N ASN A 103 8.83 -2.37 15.73
CA ASN A 103 7.63 -2.42 16.55
C ASN A 103 7.47 -1.16 17.42
N ILE A 104 6.30 -0.52 17.35
CA ILE A 104 5.91 0.68 18.11
C ILE A 104 4.75 0.36 19.09
N SER A 105 4.26 -0.90 19.16
CA SER A 105 3.15 -1.31 20.03
C SER A 105 3.48 -2.52 20.94
N HIS A 106 3.06 -2.44 22.20
CA HIS A 106 3.72 -3.08 23.35
C HIS A 106 3.41 -4.59 23.60
N THR A 107 3.29 -5.43 22.57
CA THR A 107 2.85 -6.85 22.75
C THR A 107 3.69 -7.92 22.05
N GLY A 108 4.85 -7.62 21.45
CA GLY A 108 5.72 -8.65 20.88
C GLY A 108 7.09 -8.17 20.40
N SER A 109 8.10 -9.05 20.45
CA SER A 109 9.50 -8.72 20.14
C SER A 109 9.88 -8.84 18.65
N SER A 110 8.92 -9.11 17.76
CA SER A 110 9.16 -9.30 16.32
C SER A 110 8.68 -8.10 15.49
N ALA A 111 9.54 -7.62 14.58
CA ALA A 111 9.19 -6.59 13.61
C ALA A 111 8.17 -7.10 12.57
N GLN A 112 7.26 -6.23 12.13
CA GLN A 112 6.07 -6.65 11.37
C GLN A 112 6.29 -6.57 9.85
N LEU A 113 6.10 -7.68 9.14
CA LEU A 113 6.21 -7.73 7.68
C LEU A 113 5.15 -6.82 7.03
N SER A 114 5.63 -5.82 6.32
CA SER A 114 4.86 -4.67 5.83
C SER A 114 5.11 -4.43 4.35
N LEU A 115 4.15 -3.86 3.63
CA LEU A 115 4.24 -3.63 2.18
C LEU A 115 4.49 -2.15 1.86
N VAL A 116 5.38 -1.89 0.90
CA VAL A 116 5.88 -0.55 0.57
C VAL A 116 5.38 -0.11 -0.81
N SER A 117 4.83 1.10 -0.86
CA SER A 117 4.24 1.72 -2.07
C SER A 117 4.48 3.24 -2.09
N PRO A 118 4.28 3.94 -3.22
CA PRO A 118 4.36 5.40 -3.26
C PRO A 118 3.42 6.09 -2.28
N TRP A 119 3.84 7.22 -1.68
CA TRP A 119 2.92 8.06 -0.93
C TRP A 119 2.00 8.85 -1.88
N MET A 120 0.70 8.57 -1.80
CA MET A 120 -0.32 9.27 -2.58
C MET A 120 -0.89 10.44 -1.77
N LYS A 121 -0.45 11.65 -2.09
CA LYS A 121 -0.60 12.84 -1.23
C LYS A 121 -2.05 13.27 -0.98
N ASN A 122 -2.94 13.19 -1.96
CA ASN A 122 -4.36 13.52 -1.77
C ASN A 122 -5.21 12.31 -1.30
N GLY A 123 -4.56 11.19 -0.95
CA GLY A 123 -5.19 10.04 -0.30
C GLY A 123 -5.99 9.16 -1.26
N THR A 124 -7.24 8.88 -0.91
CA THR A 124 -8.14 7.99 -1.67
C THR A 124 -8.98 8.72 -2.72
N ALA A 125 -9.50 7.99 -3.70
CA ALA A 125 -10.51 8.49 -4.66
C ALA A 125 -11.65 9.27 -3.97
N VAL A 126 -12.12 8.75 -2.84
CA VAL A 126 -13.23 9.29 -2.06
C VAL A 126 -12.80 10.53 -1.28
N GLN A 127 -11.59 10.57 -0.74
CA GLN A 127 -11.04 11.76 -0.08
C GLN A 127 -10.80 12.89 -1.09
N PHE A 128 -10.13 12.60 -2.21
CA PHE A 128 -9.87 13.60 -3.26
C PHE A 128 -11.17 14.20 -3.83
N ALA A 129 -12.17 13.37 -4.18
CA ALA A 129 -13.45 13.85 -4.70
C ALA A 129 -14.36 14.53 -3.66
N ARG A 130 -14.09 14.36 -2.35
CA ARG A 130 -14.73 15.13 -1.27
C ARG A 130 -14.02 16.45 -1.01
N ALA A 131 -12.69 16.47 -1.06
CA ALA A 131 -11.88 17.68 -0.92
C ALA A 131 -12.03 18.62 -2.12
N ASN A 132 -12.38 18.09 -3.30
CA ASN A 132 -12.60 18.84 -4.53
C ASN A 132 -14.03 18.56 -5.07
N PRO A 133 -15.10 19.12 -4.47
CA PRO A 133 -16.48 18.75 -4.83
C PRO A 133 -16.84 18.95 -6.30
N THR A 134 -16.21 19.96 -6.93
CA THR A 134 -16.37 20.39 -8.33
C THR A 134 -15.49 19.65 -9.34
N VAL A 135 -14.64 18.71 -8.91
CA VAL A 135 -13.74 17.99 -9.83
C VAL A 135 -14.52 17.08 -10.77
N ASP A 136 -14.11 17.02 -12.05
CA ASP A 136 -14.62 16.00 -12.97
C ASP A 136 -14.22 14.60 -12.46
N ARG A 137 -15.23 13.75 -12.33
CA ARG A 137 -15.08 12.38 -11.82
C ARG A 137 -14.91 11.37 -12.95
N LEU A 138 -15.16 11.74 -14.21
CA LEU A 138 -14.99 10.86 -15.36
C LEU A 138 -13.53 10.43 -15.58
N PRO A 139 -12.50 11.30 -15.47
CA PRO A 139 -11.10 10.87 -15.45
C PRO A 139 -10.80 9.89 -14.33
N ILE A 140 -11.36 10.14 -13.12
CA ILE A 140 -11.17 9.30 -11.94
C ILE A 140 -11.72 7.89 -12.19
N ILE A 141 -12.96 7.80 -12.68
CA ILE A 141 -13.63 6.53 -13.01
C ILE A 141 -12.91 5.83 -14.16
N ARG A 142 -12.47 6.56 -15.19
CA ARG A 142 -11.72 6.02 -16.33
C ARG A 142 -10.44 5.31 -15.88
N GLY A 143 -9.60 5.96 -15.07
CA GLY A 143 -8.40 5.31 -14.51
C GLY A 143 -8.71 4.05 -13.70
N VAL A 144 -9.83 4.02 -12.96
CA VAL A 144 -10.28 2.79 -12.28
C VAL A 144 -10.62 1.68 -13.27
N VAL A 145 -11.35 1.99 -14.35
CA VAL A 145 -11.69 1.02 -15.39
C VAL A 145 -10.45 0.52 -16.14
N ASP A 146 -9.52 1.39 -16.49
CA ASP A 146 -8.33 1.04 -17.26
C ASP A 146 -7.33 0.22 -16.41
N GLY A 147 -7.14 0.57 -15.14
CA GLY A 147 -6.38 -0.24 -14.18
C GLY A 147 -6.99 -1.61 -13.91
N LEU A 148 -8.32 -1.73 -13.90
CA LEU A 148 -9.01 -3.02 -13.81
C LEU A 148 -8.91 -3.83 -15.10
N ARG A 149 -8.98 -3.21 -16.28
CA ARG A 149 -8.78 -3.88 -17.57
C ARG A 149 -7.41 -4.55 -17.61
N HIS A 150 -6.35 -3.81 -17.26
CA HIS A 150 -4.98 -4.32 -17.20
C HIS A 150 -4.79 -5.50 -16.23
N LEU A 151 -5.50 -5.49 -15.09
CA LEU A 151 -5.51 -6.63 -14.16
C LEU A 151 -6.22 -7.85 -14.77
N HIS A 152 -7.37 -7.66 -15.41
CA HIS A 152 -8.13 -8.74 -16.04
C HIS A 152 -7.40 -9.33 -17.27
N GLU A 153 -6.71 -8.52 -18.07
CA GLU A 153 -5.82 -8.96 -19.17
C GLU A 153 -4.70 -9.89 -18.66
N LYS A 154 -4.25 -9.71 -17.41
CA LYS A 154 -3.28 -10.58 -16.73
C LYS A 154 -3.93 -11.76 -15.98
N ASN A 155 -5.24 -11.97 -16.12
CA ASN A 155 -6.04 -12.95 -15.37
C ASN A 155 -6.02 -12.73 -13.84
N ILE A 156 -5.85 -11.48 -13.39
CA ILE A 156 -5.83 -11.09 -11.98
C ILE A 156 -7.18 -10.46 -11.61
N VAL A 157 -8.01 -11.21 -10.88
CA VAL A 157 -9.23 -10.66 -10.28
C VAL A 157 -8.86 -9.94 -8.97
N HIS A 158 -9.15 -8.63 -8.88
CA HIS A 158 -8.82 -7.81 -7.70
C HIS A 158 -9.58 -8.27 -6.44
N GLY A 159 -10.85 -8.64 -6.58
CA GLY A 159 -11.65 -9.25 -5.50
C GLY A 159 -12.18 -8.29 -4.43
N ASP A 160 -11.63 -7.07 -4.29
CA ASP A 160 -12.14 -6.07 -3.34
C ASP A 160 -12.16 -4.64 -3.92
N ILE A 161 -13.04 -4.42 -4.90
CA ILE A 161 -13.21 -3.12 -5.57
C ILE A 161 -14.20 -2.28 -4.75
N LYS A 162 -13.69 -1.42 -3.85
CA LYS A 162 -14.49 -0.54 -2.98
C LYS A 162 -14.29 0.94 -3.31
N GLY A 163 -15.40 1.69 -3.34
CA GLY A 163 -15.44 3.15 -3.49
C GLY A 163 -16.03 3.89 -2.28
N VAL A 164 -15.96 3.29 -1.07
CA VAL A 164 -16.74 3.76 0.10
C VAL A 164 -15.88 3.81 1.38
N TYR A 165 -16.35 4.61 2.33
CA TYR A 165 -15.71 5.09 3.55
C TYR A 165 -16.26 4.39 4.80
N LYS A 166 -15.40 3.68 5.55
CA LYS A 166 -15.54 3.35 6.99
C LYS A 166 -14.20 2.80 7.53
N PRO A 167 -13.88 2.96 8.83
CA PRO A 167 -12.84 2.17 9.48
C PRO A 167 -13.35 0.73 9.67
N LEU A 168 -12.42 -0.25 9.68
CA LEU A 168 -12.70 -1.70 9.62
C LEU A 168 -13.34 -2.10 8.25
N ASP A 169 -12.79 -2.98 7.41
CA ASP A 169 -11.69 -3.95 7.53
C ASP A 169 -10.73 -3.94 6.32
N LEU A 170 -9.51 -4.43 6.50
CA LEU A 170 -8.42 -4.30 5.52
C LEU A 170 -7.95 -5.62 4.90
N TRP A 171 -8.50 -5.92 3.72
CA TRP A 171 -7.94 -6.82 2.72
C TRP A 171 -8.06 -6.15 1.35
N LEU A 172 -6.94 -5.92 0.66
CA LEU A 172 -6.84 -5.39 -0.72
C LEU A 172 -7.50 -4.02 -1.04
N SER A 173 -8.34 -3.49 -0.14
CA SER A 173 -8.94 -2.17 -0.26
C SER A 173 -7.90 -1.05 -0.17
N THR A 174 -7.63 -0.38 -1.30
CA THR A 174 -7.75 1.08 -1.48
C THR A 174 -7.51 1.47 -2.96
N LEU A 175 -8.21 2.51 -3.44
CA LEU A 175 -7.87 3.28 -4.64
C LEU A 175 -7.21 4.59 -4.16
N ARG A 176 -5.88 4.75 -4.34
CA ARG A 176 -5.12 5.89 -3.82
C ARG A 176 -4.61 6.75 -4.97
N PHE A 177 -5.11 7.97 -5.07
CA PHE A 177 -4.90 8.87 -6.20
C PHE A 177 -4.08 10.10 -5.82
N ALA A 178 -3.51 10.75 -6.84
CA ALA A 178 -2.54 11.85 -6.73
C ALA A 178 -3.06 13.00 -5.87
#